data_AF-A0A7K0UA96-F1
#
_entry.id   AF-A0A7K0UA96-F1
#
_cell.length_a   1.000
_cell.length_b   1.000
_cell.length_c   1.000
_cell.angle_alpha   90.00
_cell.angle_beta   90.00
_cell.angle_gamma   90.00
#
_symmetry.space_group_name_H-M   'P 1'
#
loop_
_entity.id
_entity.type
_entity.pdbx_description
1 polymer ?
#
loop_
_entity_poly.entity_id
_entity_poly.type
_entity_poly.pdbx_seq_one_letter_code
_entity_poly.pdbx_strand_id
1 'polypeptide(L)'
;SARLVELSDRVNTLQVEALCWCGERATHNARTINGNMVTEGEQVVVGDVSDSLEVAYEVLCRRHHMRKVTAKISKAAHTSPDALPFNS
;
A
#
# COMPACT_ATOMS: atom_id res chain seq x y z
N SER A 1 12.45 12.25 4.69
CA SER A 1 12.47 12.71 3.28
C SER A 1 12.30 14.23 3.13
N ALA A 2 11.63 14.96 4.05
CA ALA A 2 11.39 16.40 3.89
C ALA A 2 12.64 17.24 3.57
N ARG A 3 13.75 17.00 4.30
CA ARG A 3 15.03 17.69 4.06
C ARG A 3 15.64 17.38 2.69
N LEU A 4 15.44 16.16 2.17
CA LEU A 4 15.90 15.80 0.82
C LEU A 4 15.09 16.56 -0.23
N VAL A 5 13.77 16.68 -0.06
CA VAL A 5 12.89 17.43 -0.98
C VAL A 5 13.27 18.91 -1.04
N GLU A 6 13.61 19.52 0.09
CA GLU A 6 14.03 20.92 0.18
C GLU A 6 15.35 21.20 -0.57
N LEU A 7 16.27 20.24 -0.55
CA LEU A 7 17.60 20.39 -1.14
C LEU A 7 17.68 19.96 -2.62
N SER A 8 16.68 19.25 -3.13
CA SER A 8 16.71 18.69 -4.48
C SER A 8 16.64 19.77 -5.57
N ASP A 9 17.50 19.66 -6.59
CA ASP A 9 17.38 20.48 -7.81
C ASP A 9 16.08 20.19 -8.59
N ARG A 10 15.61 18.93 -8.53
CA ARG A 10 14.38 18.47 -9.20
C ARG A 10 13.67 17.41 -8.37
N VAL A 11 12.34 17.45 -8.41
CA VAL A 11 11.46 16.45 -7.78
C VAL A 11 10.52 15.92 -8.85
N ASN A 12 10.65 14.63 -9.14
CA ASN A 12 9.79 13.95 -10.10
C ASN A 12 8.89 12.97 -9.36
N THR A 13 7.58 13.09 -9.57
CA THR A 13 6.63 12.06 -9.13
C THR A 13 6.77 10.81 -9.98
N LEU A 14 6.35 9.65 -9.45
CA LEU A 14 6.30 8.41 -10.23
C LEU A 14 5.50 8.65 -11.52
N GLN A 15 6.08 8.25 -12.66
CA GLN A 15 5.47 8.46 -13.98
C GLN A 15 4.32 7.47 -14.24
N VAL A 16 4.35 6.31 -13.58
CA VAL A 16 3.26 5.33 -13.58
C VAL A 16 2.67 5.31 -12.18
N GLU A 17 1.44 5.77 -12.07
CA GLU A 17 0.77 5.90 -10.79
C GLU A 17 0.13 4.57 -10.40
N ALA A 18 0.44 4.13 -9.19
CA ALA A 18 -0.33 3.05 -8.60
C ALA A 18 -1.75 3.54 -8.30
N LEU A 19 -2.74 2.68 -8.51
CA LEU A 19 -4.12 2.98 -8.18
C LEU A 19 -4.50 2.39 -6.83
N CYS A 20 -5.27 3.15 -6.06
CA CYS A 20 -6.00 2.61 -4.94
C CYS A 20 -7.07 1.66 -5.47
N TRP A 21 -7.54 0.71 -4.66
CA TRP A 21 -8.65 -0.19 -5.02
C TRP A 21 -9.91 0.55 -5.51
N CYS A 22 -10.08 1.83 -5.17
CA CYS A 22 -11.19 2.65 -5.64
C CYS A 22 -10.95 3.37 -6.98
N GLY A 23 -9.85 3.08 -7.67
CA GLY A 23 -9.46 3.67 -8.96
C GLY A 23 -8.80 5.05 -8.88
N GLU A 24 -8.81 5.70 -7.72
CA GLU A 24 -8.10 6.97 -7.51
C GLU A 24 -6.59 6.75 -7.36
N ARG A 25 -5.80 7.77 -7.70
CA ARG A 25 -4.35 7.74 -7.51
C ARG A 25 -3.96 7.39 -6.08
N ALA A 26 -3.18 6.33 -5.92
CA ALA A 26 -2.58 5.99 -4.64
C ALA A 26 -1.32 6.84 -4.39
N THR A 27 -1.24 7.40 -3.19
CA THR A 27 -0.12 8.25 -2.76
C THR A 27 0.46 7.82 -1.41
N HIS A 28 -0.15 6.82 -0.76
CA HIS A 28 0.24 6.36 0.56
C HIS A 28 0.42 4.84 0.55
N ASN A 29 1.51 4.38 1.14
CA ASN A 29 1.70 2.97 1.47
C ASN A 29 1.08 2.72 2.86
N ALA A 30 0.29 1.66 2.98
CA ALA A 30 -0.34 1.23 4.21
C ALA A 30 0.20 -0.15 4.59
N ARG A 31 0.79 -0.28 5.78
CA ARG A 31 1.09 -1.60 6.36
C ARG A 31 -0.20 -2.20 6.87
N THR A 32 -0.41 -3.48 6.58
CA THR A 32 -1.58 -4.22 7.05
C THR A 32 -1.17 -5.48 7.80
N ILE A 33 -1.97 -5.83 8.80
CA ILE A 33 -1.89 -7.09 9.53
C ILE A 33 -3.27 -7.76 9.42
N ASN A 34 -3.31 -8.94 8.80
CA ASN A 34 -4.55 -9.63 8.44
C ASN A 34 -5.53 -8.73 7.64
N GLY A 35 -4.98 -7.83 6.83
CA GLY A 35 -5.73 -6.85 6.02
C GLY A 35 -6.27 -5.63 6.78
N ASN A 36 -5.98 -5.48 8.07
CA ASN A 36 -6.27 -4.25 8.81
C ASN A 36 -5.07 -3.32 8.76
N MET A 37 -5.29 -2.06 8.37
CA MET A 37 -4.21 -1.07 8.33
C MET A 37 -3.72 -0.74 9.74
N VAL A 38 -2.41 -0.87 9.94
CA VAL A 38 -1.73 -0.54 11.19
C VAL A 38 -0.84 0.69 11.02
N THR A 39 -0.86 1.59 12.00
CA THR A 39 -0.05 2.83 12.03
C THR A 39 1.00 2.81 13.13
N GLU A 40 0.94 1.83 14.02
CA GLU A 40 1.80 1.67 15.18
C GLU A 40 2.54 0.33 15.09
N GLY A 41 3.63 0.21 15.85
CA GLY A 41 4.53 -0.95 15.86
C GLY A 41 5.91 -0.63 15.28
N GLU A 42 6.87 -1.53 15.48
CA GLU A 42 8.26 -1.33 15.04
C GLU A 42 8.35 -1.21 13.51
N GLN A 43 9.12 -0.23 13.02
CA GLN A 43 9.23 0.06 11.59
C GLN A 43 10.26 -0.84 10.88
N VAL A 44 11.16 -1.45 11.64
CA VAL A 44 12.21 -2.36 11.17
C VAL A 44 12.26 -3.54 12.13
N VAL A 45 11.90 -4.73 11.67
CA VAL A 45 12.00 -5.97 12.47
C VAL A 45 13.05 -6.85 11.83
N VAL A 46 13.95 -7.42 12.62
CA VAL A 46 14.88 -8.46 12.14
C VAL A 46 14.08 -9.72 11.88
N GLY A 47 14.09 -10.20 10.64
CA GLY A 47 13.17 -11.24 10.17
C GLY A 47 13.27 -12.56 10.95
N ASP A 48 12.37 -12.74 11.90
CA ASP A 48 11.87 -14.06 12.28
C ASP A 48 10.52 -14.24 11.57
N VAL A 49 10.47 -15.16 10.61
CA VAL A 49 9.35 -15.34 9.66
C VAL A 49 8.27 -16.27 10.24
N SER A 50 8.29 -16.48 11.57
CA SER A 50 7.48 -17.46 12.28
C SER A 50 6.12 -16.95 12.75
N ASP A 51 5.81 -15.67 12.55
CA ASP A 51 4.56 -15.10 13.02
C ASP A 51 3.35 -15.50 12.16
N SER A 52 2.29 -15.94 12.82
CA SER A 52 1.03 -16.42 12.21
C SER A 52 0.17 -15.32 11.55
N LEU A 53 0.61 -14.07 11.62
CA LEU A 53 -0.14 -12.91 11.15
C LEU A 53 0.29 -12.55 9.72
N GLU A 54 -0.69 -12.37 8.83
CA GLU A 54 -0.43 -11.96 7.44
C GLU A 54 -0.05 -10.48 7.40
N VAL A 55 1.24 -10.19 7.39
CA VAL A 55 1.77 -8.83 7.19
C VAL A 55 1.90 -8.54 5.70
N ALA A 56 1.25 -7.48 5.23
CA ALA A 56 1.30 -7.06 3.83
C ALA A 56 1.33 -5.54 3.70
N TYR A 57 1.65 -5.05 2.50
CA TYR A 57 1.59 -3.63 2.18
C TYR A 57 0.59 -3.39 1.05
N GLU A 58 -0.22 -2.35 1.19
CA GLU A 58 -1.21 -1.91 0.19
C GLU A 58 -0.99 -0.44 -0.16
N VAL A 59 -1.27 -0.06 -1.40
CA VAL A 59 -1.22 1.33 -1.86
C VAL A 59 -2.62 1.94 -1.84
N LEU A 60 -2.80 3.05 -1.11
CA LEU A 60 -4.08 3.71 -0.90
C LEU A 60 -4.06 5.17 -1.36
N CYS A 61 -5.23 5.67 -1.77
CA CYS A 61 -5.46 7.10 -1.94
C CYS A 61 -5.51 7.75 -0.56
N ARG A 62 -5.25 9.07 -0.49
CA ARG A 62 -5.25 9.82 0.78
C ARG A 62 -6.53 9.60 1.59
N ARG A 63 -7.70 9.56 0.93
CA ARG A 63 -9.01 9.38 1.57
C ARG A 63 -9.12 8.02 2.28
N HIS A 64 -8.72 6.94 1.62
CA HIS A 64 -8.82 5.59 2.18
C HIS A 64 -7.72 5.28 3.19
N HIS A 65 -6.53 5.83 3.00
CA HIS A 65 -5.47 5.78 4.01
C HIS A 65 -5.90 6.46 5.32
N MET A 66 -6.41 7.70 5.25
CA MET A 66 -6.86 8.43 6.44
C MET A 66 -8.03 7.75 7.17
N ARG A 67 -8.90 7.04 6.43
CA ARG A 67 -10.02 6.28 7.00
C ARG A 67 -9.64 4.85 7.42
N LYS A 68 -8.40 4.42 7.18
CA LYS A 68 -7.92 3.05 7.42
C LYS A 68 -8.76 1.98 6.71
N VAL A 69 -9.26 2.27 5.51
CA VAL A 69 -10.08 1.36 4.70
C VAL A 69 -9.23 0.69 3.62
N THR A 70 -8.92 -0.58 3.83
CA THR A 70 -8.15 -1.45 2.93
C THR A 70 -9.07 -2.15 1.92
N ALA A 71 -8.51 -2.69 0.83
CA ALA A 71 -9.25 -3.49 -0.12
C ALA A 71 -9.97 -4.67 0.57
N LYS A 72 -9.24 -5.41 1.43
CA LYS A 72 -9.76 -6.57 2.17
C LYS A 72 -10.97 -6.22 3.04
N ILE A 73 -10.93 -5.09 3.76
CA ILE A 73 -12.05 -4.63 4.59
C ILE A 73 -13.23 -4.17 3.74
N SER A 74 -12.95 -3.47 2.63
CA SER A 74 -14.01 -2.93 1.76
C SER A 74 -14.80 -4.01 1.02
N LYS A 75 -14.30 -5.26 1.00
CA LYS A 75 -14.80 -6.36 0.15
C LYS A 75 -14.89 -5.97 -1.35
N ALA A 76 -14.23 -4.89 -1.75
CA ALA A 76 -14.13 -4.52 -3.14
C ALA A 76 -13.17 -5.51 -3.81
N ALA A 77 -13.69 -6.28 -4.77
CA ALA A 77 -12.83 -7.02 -5.66
C ALA A 77 -11.92 -6.02 -6.38
N HIS A 78 -10.62 -6.32 -6.43
CA HIS A 78 -9.67 -5.59 -7.26
C HIS A 78 -10.28 -5.49 -8.68
N THR A 79 -10.50 -4.29 -9.19
CA THR A 79 -11.10 -4.08 -10.52
C THR A 79 -10.14 -4.40 -11.67
N SER A 80 -9.07 -5.14 -11.38
CA SER A 80 -8.19 -5.71 -12.40
C SER A 80 -8.93 -6.88 -13.05
N PRO A 81 -9.08 -6.90 -14.40
CA PRO A 81 -9.55 -8.09 -15.09
C PRO A 81 -8.62 -9.27 -14.74
N ASP A 82 -9.19 -10.48 -14.70
CA ASP A 82 -8.50 -11.72 -14.36
C ASP A 82 -7.04 -11.72 -14.82
N ALA A 83 -6.13 -12.08 -13.91
CA ALA A 83 -4.73 -12.27 -14.26
C ALA A 83 -4.66 -13.22 -15.45
N LEU A 84 -3.92 -12.81 -16.50
CA LEU A 84 -3.73 -13.63 -17.69
C LEU A 84 -3.32 -15.05 -17.25
N PRO A 85 -3.91 -16.11 -17.84
CA PRO A 85 -3.64 -17.46 -17.39
C PRO A 85 -2.19 -17.82 -17.70
N PHE A 86 -1.32 -17.74 -16.70
CA PHE A 86 0.01 -18.35 -16.75
C PHE A 86 -0.15 -19.85 -16.43
N ASN A 87 -0.78 -20.58 -17.33
CA ASN A 87 -0.74 -22.04 -17.27
C ASN A 87 0.60 -22.51 -17.86
N SER A 88 1.36 -23.24 -17.04
CA SER A 88 2.56 -24.00 -17.43
C SER A 88 2.22 -25.16 -18.37
#